data_AF-A0A7C5DDA9-F1
#
_entry.id   AF-A0A7C5DDA9-F1
#
_cell.length_a   1.000
_cell.length_b   1.000
_cell.length_c   1.000
_cell.angle_alpha   90.00
_cell.angle_beta   90.00
_cell.angle_gamma   90.00
#
_symmetry.space_group_name_H-M   'P 1'
#
loop_
_entity.id
_entity.type
_entity.pdbx_description
1 polymer ?
#
loop_
_entity_poly.entity_id
_entity_poly.type
_entity_poly.pdbx_seq_one_letter_code
_entity_poly.pdbx_strand_id
1 'polypeptide(L)' 'MNILGIETSCDETSAAVLSDGTVRSNVVSSQRCHTDFGGVVPELASREHERLIVSIVEAAITEANIAKNDLDV' A
#
# COMPACT_ATOMS: atom_id res chain seq x y z
N MET A 1 -10.49 -16.18 -5.46
CA MET A 1 -10.72 -14.76 -5.77
C MET A 1 -9.63 -13.94 -5.10
N ASN A 2 -8.87 -13.18 -5.88
CA ASN A 2 -7.75 -12.36 -5.41
C ASN A 2 -8.18 -10.88 -5.41
N ILE A 3 -8.14 -10.26 -4.23
CA ILE A 3 -8.51 -8.85 -4.02
C ILE A 3 -7.27 -8.07 -3.66
N LEU A 4 -7.03 -6.94 -4.33
CA LEU A 4 -6.00 -5.97 -3.98
C LEU A 4 -6.60 -4.86 -3.10
N GLY A 5 -6.23 -4.83 -1.83
CA GLY A 5 -6.51 -3.71 -0.94
C GLY A 5 -5.42 -2.65 -1.05
N ILE A 6 -5.82 -1.38 -1.08
CA ILE A 6 -4.93 -0.21 -1.03
C ILE A 6 -5.42 0.70 0.10
N GLU A 7 -4.50 1.16 0.93
CA GLU A 7 -4.80 2.07 2.05
C GLU A 7 -3.82 3.25 2.04
N THR A 8 -4.40 4.46 1.95
CA THR A 8 -3.70 5.76 1.81
C THR A 8 -4.48 6.91 2.50
N SER A 9 -5.16 6.64 3.63
CA SER A 9 -6.02 7.63 4.28
C SER A 9 -5.28 8.71 5.07
N CYS A 10 -4.11 8.39 5.63
CA CYS A 10 -3.36 9.26 6.52
C CYS A 10 -1.89 9.41 6.09
N ASP A 11 -0.95 8.73 6.74
CA ASP A 11 0.49 8.86 6.53
C ASP A 11 1.16 7.51 6.21
N GLU A 12 0.35 6.52 5.86
CA GLU A 12 0.76 5.17 5.50
C GLU A 12 0.37 4.87 4.05
N THR A 13 1.32 4.39 3.26
CA THR A 13 1.01 3.82 1.94
C THR A 13 1.12 2.32 2.06
N SER A 14 0.02 1.60 1.84
CA SER A 14 0.03 0.15 1.95
C SER A 14 -0.81 -0.53 0.87
N ALA A 15 -0.42 -1.77 0.57
CA ALA A 15 -1.17 -2.67 -0.29
C ALA A 15 -1.11 -4.10 0.25
N ALA A 16 -2.21 -4.83 0.09
CA ALA A 16 -2.33 -6.21 0.51
C ALA A 16 -3.11 -7.02 -0.52
N VAL A 17 -2.71 -8.27 -0.75
CA VAL A 17 -3.49 -9.20 -1.56
C VAL A 17 -4.21 -10.19 -0.65
N LEU A 18 -5.52 -10.28 -0.79
CA LEU A 18 -6.36 -11.28 -0.13
C LEU A 18 -6.75 -12.36 -1.14
N SER A 19 -6.53 -13.63 -0.84
CA SER A 19 -7.00 -14.77 -1.64
C SER A 19 -7.92 -15.63 -0.80
N ASP A 20 -9.19 -15.72 -1.20
CA ASP A 20 -10.19 -16.61 -0.57
C ASP A 20 -10.27 -16.45 0.96
N GLY A 21 -10.29 -15.19 1.42
CA GLY A 21 -10.37 -14.84 2.85
C GLY A 21 -9.04 -14.93 3.61
N THR A 22 -7.93 -15.25 2.94
CA THR A 22 -6.59 -15.32 3.54
C THR A 22 -5.71 -14.18 3.01
N VAL A 23 -5.01 -13.48 3.91
CA VAL A 23 -4.00 -12.47 3.55
C VAL A 23 -2.78 -13.19 2.98
N ARG A 24 -2.41 -12.87 1.73
CA ARG A 24 -1.26 -13.45 1.01
C ARG A 24 -0.04 -12.54 1.05
N SER A 25 -0.26 -11.23 1.15
CA SER A 25 0.78 -10.23 1.34
C SER A 25 0.22 -9.02 2.08
N ASN A 26 1.10 -8.26 2.74
CA ASN A 26 0.76 -7.01 3.38
C ASN A 26 1.99 -6.10 3.45
N VAL A 27 2.11 -5.18 2.49
CA VAL A 27 3.24 -4.27 2.36
C VAL A 27 2.85 -2.90 2.87
N VAL A 28 3.60 -2.37 3.84
CA VAL A 28 3.31 -1.08 4.50
C VAL A 28 4.54 -0.18 4.47
N SER A 29 4.34 1.09 4.14
CA SER A 29 5.34 2.15 4.26
C SER A 29 4.78 3.35 5.02
N SER A 30 5.34 3.60 6.21
CA SER A 30 4.93 4.71 7.08
C SER A 30 5.84 5.93 6.90
N GLN A 31 5.25 7.11 6.80
CA GLN A 31 5.98 8.35 6.53
C GLN A 31 6.51 8.99 7.83
N ARG A 32 7.83 9.14 7.94
CA ARG A 32 8.47 9.79 9.10
C ARG A 32 8.70 11.30 8.92
N CYS A 33 8.41 11.85 7.74
CA CYS A 33 8.65 13.26 7.42
C CYS A 33 7.80 14.24 8.26
N HIS A 34 6.72 13.76 8.87
CA HIS A 34 5.80 14.56 9.69
C HIS A 34 6.32 14.86 11.10
N THR A 35 7.34 14.13 11.58
CA THR A 35 7.85 14.24 12.96
C THR A 35 8.36 15.64 13.28
N ASP A 36 9.01 16.31 12.32
CA ASP A 36 9.57 17.65 12.49
C ASP A 36 8.48 18.74 12.55
N PHE A 37 7.26 18.44 12.10
CA PHE A 37 6.13 19.37 12.05
C PHE A 37 5.16 19.20 13.22
N GLY A 38 5.38 18.21 14.09
CA GLY A 38 4.52 17.94 15.25
C GLY A 38 3.15 17.34 14.90
N GLY A 39 2.98 16.85 13.67
CA GLY A 39 1.74 16.26 13.18
C GLY A 39 1.76 16.03 11.67
N VAL A 40 0.77 15.29 11.16
CA VAL A 40 0.66 14.97 9.73
C VAL A 40 0.40 16.24 8.92
N VAL A 41 1.23 16.47 7.91
CA VAL A 41 1.06 17.53 6.92
C VAL A 41 0.39 16.96 5.67
N PRO A 42 -0.89 17.30 5.38
CA PRO A 42 -1.66 16.61 4.33
C PRO A 42 -1.03 16.63 2.94
N GLU A 43 -0.41 17.75 2.54
CA GLU A 43 0.27 17.84 1.23
C GLU A 43 1.48 16.91 1.14
N LEU A 44 2.33 16.84 2.18
CA LEU A 44 3.46 15.92 2.19
C LEU A 44 2.99 14.47 2.16
N ALA A 45 1.89 14.17 2.86
CA ALA A 45 1.31 12.83 2.87
C ALA A 45 0.83 12.39 1.50
N SER A 46 0.06 13.25 0.82
CA SER A 46 -0.41 13.04 -0.54
C SER A 46 0.74 12.75 -1.51
N ARG A 47 1.82 13.55 -1.46
CA ARG A 47 2.99 13.37 -2.35
C ARG A 47 3.74 12.07 -2.10
N GLU A 48 3.89 11.65 -0.85
CA GLU A 48 4.55 10.37 -0.56
C GLU A 48 3.69 9.18 -1.00
N HIS A 49 2.36 9.24 -0.86
CA HIS A 49 1.46 8.21 -1.42
C HIS A 49 1.64 8.08 -2.94
N GLU A 50 1.62 9.20 -3.66
CA GLU A 50 1.83 9.22 -5.13
C GLU A 50 3.18 8.59 -5.52
N ARG A 51 4.24 8.90 -4.75
CA ARG A 51 5.60 8.40 -5.02
C ARG A 51 5.72 6.89 -4.80
N LEU A 52 5.00 6.33 -3.84
CA LEU A 52 5.19 4.96 -3.36
C LEU A 52 4.20 3.96 -3.94
N ILE A 53 3.00 4.40 -4.32
CA ILE A 53 1.87 3.49 -4.58
C ILE A 53 2.19 2.39 -5.59
N VAL A 54 2.89 2.71 -6.68
CA VAL A 54 3.26 1.72 -7.71
C VAL A 54 4.18 0.64 -7.12
N SER A 55 5.26 1.06 -6.43
CA SER A 55 6.22 0.13 -5.85
C SER A 55 5.63 -0.74 -4.74
N ILE A 56 4.69 -0.20 -3.97
CA ILE A 56 4.00 -0.92 -2.88
C ILE A 56 3.03 -1.96 -3.44
N VAL A 57 2.27 -1.61 -4.50
CA VAL A 57 1.39 -2.56 -5.18
C VAL A 57 2.19 -3.67 -5.87
N GLU A 58 3.28 -3.34 -6.56
CA GLU A 58 4.16 -4.33 -7.19
C GLU A 58 4.77 -5.29 -6.17
N ALA A 59 5.23 -4.77 -5.03
CA ALA A 59 5.74 -5.58 -3.93
C ALA A 59 4.66 -6.52 -3.38
N ALA A 60 3.43 -6.02 -3.16
CA ALA A 60 2.33 -6.82 -2.63
C ALA A 60 1.93 -7.96 -3.60
N ILE A 61 1.89 -7.72 -4.91
CA ILE A 61 1.62 -8.76 -5.91
C ILE A 61 2.75 -9.78 -5.93
N THR A 62 4.01 -9.33 -5.87
CA THR A 62 5.19 -10.19 -5.86
C THR A 62 5.23 -11.08 -4.62
N GLU A 63 4.96 -10.53 -3.43
CA GLU A 63 4.95 -11.27 -2.16
C GLU A 63 3.80 -12.27 -2.10
N ALA A 64 2.64 -11.93 -2.68
CA ALA A 64 1.50 -12.84 -2.79
C ALA A 64 1.74 -14.01 -3.76
N ASN A 65 2.81 -13.92 -4.58
CA ASN A 65 3.21 -14.90 -5.58
C ASN A 65 2.10 -15.20 -6.60
N ILE A 66 1.51 -14.14 -7.16
CA ILE A 66 0.50 -14.21 -8.23
C ILE A 66 0.89 -13.32 -9.41
N ALA A 67 0.32 -13.57 -10.59
CA ALA A 67 0.44 -12.64 -11.70
C ALA A 67 -0.54 -11.47 -11.52
N LYS A 68 -0.21 -10.30 -12.09
CA LYS A 68 -1.11 -9.13 -12.08
C LYS A 68 -2.49 -9.44 -12.70
N ASN A 69 -2.52 -10.31 -13.71
CA ASN A 69 -3.76 -10.72 -14.39
C ASN A 69 -4.62 -11.69 -13.55
N ASP A 70 -4.11 -12.18 -12.42
CA ASP A 70 -4.86 -13.03 -11.50
C ASP A 70 -5.66 -12.21 -10.47
N LEU A 71 -5.53 -10.87 -10.47
CA LEU A 71 -6.33 -9.97 -9.62
C LEU A 71 -7.75 -9.83 -10.18
N ASP A 72 -8.74 -10.01 -9.30
CA ASP A 72 -10.15 -9.91 -9.66
C ASP A 72 -10.72 -8.51 -9.37
N VAL A 73 -10.29 -7.89 -8.26
CA VAL A 73 -10.77 -6.58 -7.75
C VAL A 73 -9.64 -5.80 -7.12
#